data_AF-H2L0K6-F1
#
_entry.id   AF-H2L0K6-F1
#
_cell.length_a   1.000
_cell.length_b   1.000
_cell.length_c   1.000
_cell.angle_alpha   90.00
_cell.angle_beta   90.00
_cell.angle_gamma   90.00
#
_symmetry.space_group_name_H-M   'P 1'
#
loop_
_entity.id
_entity.type
_entity.pdbx_description
1 polymer ?
#
loop_
_entity_poly.entity_id
_entity_poly.type
_entity_poly.pdbx_seq_one_letter_code
_entity_poly.pdbx_strand_id
1 'polypeptide(L)'
;MVLLTLREMTTWFDITLFELWVHFAAIIVSSVMLCLKLHETVSISYMWVASPLFVGLAFSYFFVFIIYLRSCVEFKDYRGPTVRVILNIFRLTCITLFIYFIVEKISGELEKSEVANRNTYGMVFLPMWLLLASWGFQMCRATNN
;
A
#
# COMPACT_ATOMS: atom_id res chain seq x y z
N MET A 1 -16.15 -21.44 -7.94
CA MET A 1 -15.33 -20.34 -7.39
C MET A 1 -14.33 -19.98 -8.48
N VAL A 2 -14.51 -18.85 -9.16
CA VAL A 2 -13.54 -18.40 -10.17
C VAL A 2 -12.33 -17.91 -9.38
N LEU A 3 -11.28 -18.73 -9.31
CA LEU A 3 -9.99 -18.30 -8.78
C LEU A 3 -9.43 -17.29 -9.79
N LEU A 4 -9.36 -16.03 -9.37
CA LEU A 4 -8.66 -15.00 -10.11
C LEU A 4 -7.24 -15.46 -10.35
N THR A 5 -6.87 -15.59 -11.61
CA THR A 5 -5.49 -15.92 -11.97
C THR A 5 -4.58 -14.77 -11.57
N LEU A 6 -3.32 -15.07 -11.24
CA LEU A 6 -2.32 -14.04 -10.90
C LEU A 6 -2.25 -12.98 -12.01
N ARG A 7 -2.41 -13.40 -13.28
CA ARG A 7 -2.44 -12.52 -14.45
C ARG A 7 -3.62 -11.55 -14.43
N GLU A 8 -4.82 -12.03 -14.08
CA GLU A 8 -6.01 -11.17 -13.95
C GLU A 8 -5.81 -10.15 -12.83
N MET A 9 -5.28 -10.57 -11.67
CA MET A 9 -4.97 -9.65 -10.58
C MET A 9 -3.96 -8.56 -10.98
N THR A 10 -2.84 -8.94 -11.60
CA THR A 10 -1.83 -7.95 -12.03
C THR A 10 -2.39 -7.00 -13.09
N THR A 11 -3.30 -7.47 -13.95
CA THR A 11 -3.91 -6.66 -15.02
C THR A 11 -4.96 -5.71 -14.47
N TRP A 12 -5.82 -6.16 -13.55
CA TRP A 12 -6.92 -5.35 -13.01
C TRP A 12 -6.43 -4.28 -12.05
N PHE A 13 -5.43 -4.58 -11.23
CA PHE A 13 -4.90 -3.63 -10.25
C PHE A 13 -3.71 -2.82 -10.76
N ASP A 14 -3.19 -3.12 -11.96
CA ASP A 14 -1.95 -2.56 -12.51
C ASP A 14 -0.77 -2.73 -11.52
N ILE A 15 -0.71 -3.90 -10.88
CA ILE A 15 0.32 -4.27 -9.90
C ILE A 15 1.33 -5.17 -10.58
N THR A 16 2.62 -4.85 -10.42
CA THR A 16 3.68 -5.72 -10.94
C THR A 16 3.97 -6.87 -9.97
N LEU A 17 4.45 -8.00 -10.51
CA LEU A 17 4.89 -9.12 -9.68
C LEU A 17 5.98 -8.70 -8.68
N PHE A 18 6.85 -7.78 -9.08
CA PHE A 18 7.88 -7.19 -8.21
C PHE A 18 7.28 -6.48 -6.99
N GLU A 19 6.28 -5.61 -7.19
CA GLU A 19 5.57 -4.94 -6.10
C GLU A 19 4.93 -5.95 -5.13
N LEU A 20 4.32 -7.01 -5.67
CA LEU A 20 3.72 -8.07 -4.86
C LEU A 20 4.77 -8.75 -3.97
N TRP A 21 5.92 -9.11 -4.52
CA TRP A 21 7.02 -9.71 -3.77
C TRP A 21 7.59 -8.77 -2.70
N VAL A 22 7.76 -7.50 -3.02
CA VAL A 22 8.24 -6.49 -2.07
C VAL A 22 7.27 -6.34 -0.90
N HIS A 23 5.96 -6.24 -1.18
CA HIS A 23 4.94 -6.17 -0.12
C HIS A 23 4.86 -7.46 0.69
N PHE A 24 4.96 -8.62 0.06
CA PHE A 24 4.98 -9.91 0.74
C PHE A 24 6.17 -10.02 1.70
N ALA A 25 7.37 -9.68 1.23
CA ALA A 25 8.57 -9.65 2.07
C ALA A 25 8.43 -8.66 3.24
N ALA A 26 7.90 -7.46 2.98
CA ALA A 26 7.66 -6.46 4.00
C ALA A 26 6.67 -6.92 5.08
N ILE A 27 5.59 -7.62 4.69
CA ILE A 27 4.60 -8.20 5.61
C ILE A 27 5.25 -9.28 6.49
N ILE A 28 6.08 -10.17 5.92
CA ILE A 28 6.79 -11.19 6.69
C ILE A 28 7.68 -10.54 7.75
N VAL A 29 8.53 -9.59 7.34
CA VAL A 29 9.46 -8.93 8.26
C VAL A 29 8.70 -8.17 9.34
N SER A 30 7.64 -7.42 8.98
CA SER A 30 6.81 -6.69 9.94
C SER A 30 6.07 -7.63 10.89
N SER A 31 5.59 -8.79 10.41
CA SER A 31 4.95 -9.80 11.25
C SER A 31 5.91 -10.41 12.28
N VAL A 32 7.16 -10.66 11.89
CA VAL A 32 8.21 -11.13 12.83
C VAL A 32 8.50 -10.06 13.87
N MET A 33 8.66 -8.80 13.46
CA MET A 33 8.87 -7.68 14.39
C MET A 33 7.69 -7.49 15.36
N LEU A 34 6.45 -7.67 14.86
CA LEU A 34 5.24 -7.59 15.69
C LEU A 34 5.21 -8.70 16.74
N CYS A 35 5.55 -9.93 16.35
CA CYS A 35 5.65 -11.06 17.28
C CYS A 35 6.70 -10.79 18.38
N LEU A 36 7.89 -10.30 18.01
CA LEU A 36 8.94 -9.94 18.97
C LEU A 36 8.52 -8.82 19.93
N LYS A 37 7.73 -7.86 19.45
CA LYS A 37 7.18 -6.78 20.27
C LYS A 37 6.11 -7.28 21.25
N LEU A 38 5.21 -8.15 20.79
CA LEU A 38 4.12 -8.72 21.61
C LEU A 38 4.64 -9.62 22.74
N HIS A 39 5.76 -10.30 22.53
CA HIS A 39 6.41 -11.12 23.55
C HIS A 39 7.34 -10.30 24.47
N GLU A 40 7.28 -8.96 24.40
CA GLU A 40 8.11 -8.02 25.17
C GLU A 40 9.62 -8.22 25.04
N THR A 41 10.07 -9.02 24.08
CA THR A 41 11.50 -9.30 23.83
C THR A 41 12.22 -8.03 23.38
N VAL A 42 11.51 -7.12 22.70
CA VAL A 42 12.08 -5.89 22.16
C VAL A 42 11.16 -4.68 22.44
N SER A 43 11.68 -3.67 23.16
CA SER A 43 10.98 -2.44 23.55
C SER A 43 10.94 -1.37 22.44
N ILE A 44 10.61 -1.78 21.21
CA ILE A 44 10.53 -0.90 20.04
C ILE A 44 9.11 -0.31 19.90
N SER A 45 8.93 0.90 19.38
CA SER A 45 7.58 1.47 19.15
C SER A 45 6.87 0.79 17.96
N TYR A 46 5.52 0.75 17.97
CA TYR A 46 4.74 0.22 16.84
C TYR A 46 5.07 0.86 15.48
N MET A 47 5.52 2.12 15.46
CA MET A 47 5.96 2.77 14.22
C MET A 47 7.17 2.08 13.57
N TRP A 48 8.11 1.63 14.39
CA TRP A 48 9.28 0.87 13.94
C TRP A 48 8.92 -0.57 13.56
N VAL A 49 7.93 -1.18 14.22
CA VAL A 49 7.39 -2.49 13.81
C VAL A 49 6.78 -2.43 12.41
N ALA A 50 6.15 -1.30 12.07
CA ALA A 50 5.59 -1.04 10.73
C ALA A 50 6.62 -0.55 9.71
N SER A 51 7.85 -0.22 10.13
CA SER A 51 8.88 0.31 9.22
C SER A 51 9.16 -0.55 7.98
N PRO A 52 9.15 -1.90 8.02
CA PRO A 52 9.35 -2.72 6.82
C PRO A 52 8.25 -2.49 5.77
N LEU A 53 7.01 -2.22 6.21
CA LEU A 53 5.88 -1.93 5.31
C LEU A 53 6.09 -0.58 4.60
N PHE A 54 6.54 0.45 5.33
CA PHE A 54 6.85 1.75 4.74
C PHE A 54 8.04 1.68 3.78
N VAL A 55 9.07 0.90 4.11
CA VAL A 55 10.21 0.66 3.22
C VAL A 55 9.74 -0.04 1.93
N GLY A 56 8.89 -1.07 2.05
CA GLY A 56 8.29 -1.73 0.90
C GLY A 56 7.48 -0.78 0.01
N LEU A 57 6.68 0.10 0.61
CA LEU A 57 5.96 1.14 -0.11
C LEU A 57 6.89 2.14 -0.81
N ALA A 58 7.97 2.57 -0.16
CA ALA A 58 8.96 3.46 -0.76
C ALA A 58 9.64 2.84 -1.99
N PHE A 59 9.97 1.54 -1.93
CA PHE A 59 10.46 0.80 -3.09
C PHE A 59 9.42 0.74 -4.23
N SER A 60 8.15 0.50 -3.92
CA SER A 60 7.07 0.53 -4.92
C SER A 60 6.93 1.91 -5.57
N TYR A 61 7.00 3.01 -4.80
CA TYR A 61 7.00 4.37 -5.34
C TYR A 61 8.16 4.62 -6.30
N PHE A 62 9.36 4.22 -5.88
CA PHE A 62 10.56 4.38 -6.68
C PHE A 62 10.48 3.58 -7.99
N PHE A 63 9.92 2.38 -7.93
CA PHE A 63 9.71 1.52 -9.09
C PHE A 63 8.71 2.12 -10.09
N VAL A 64 7.56 2.60 -9.61
CA VAL A 64 6.57 3.31 -10.45
C VAL A 64 7.18 4.55 -11.10
N PHE A 65 8.01 5.29 -10.35
CA PHE A 65 8.71 6.46 -10.88
C PHE A 65 9.73 6.11 -11.97
N ILE A 66 10.49 5.03 -11.82
CA ILE A 66 11.42 4.55 -12.86
C ILE A 66 10.66 4.16 -14.13
N ILE A 67 9.55 3.42 -14.00
CA ILE A 67 8.73 3.02 -15.16
C ILE A 67 8.18 4.25 -15.88
N TYR A 68 7.75 5.26 -15.13
CA TYR A 68 7.29 6.53 -15.70
C TYR A 68 8.39 7.24 -16.47
N LEU A 69 9.58 7.39 -15.88
CA LEU A 69 10.73 8.01 -16.54
C LEU A 69 11.12 7.26 -17.82
N ARG A 70 11.16 5.93 -17.77
CA ARG A 70 11.41 5.09 -18.95
C ARG A 70 10.38 5.36 -20.05
N SER A 71 9.09 5.42 -19.67
CA SER A 71 7.99 5.70 -20.61
C SER A 71 8.13 7.07 -21.28
N CYS A 72 8.55 8.09 -20.52
CA CYS A 72 8.73 9.44 -21.04
C CYS A 72 9.98 9.58 -21.93
N VAL A 73 11.09 8.93 -21.56
CA VAL A 73 12.39 9.07 -22.23
C VAL A 73 12.50 8.19 -23.47
N GLU A 74 12.12 6.91 -23.37
CA GLU A 74 12.32 5.94 -24.46
C GLU A 74 11.20 6.01 -25.50
N PHE A 75 9.94 6.08 -25.06
CA PHE A 75 8.79 5.96 -25.96
C PHE A 75 8.22 7.30 -26.43
N LYS A 76 8.63 8.42 -25.82
CA LYS A 76 8.06 9.77 -26.06
C LYS A 76 6.52 9.83 -25.93
N ASP A 77 5.94 8.83 -25.26
CA ASP A 77 4.51 8.71 -25.04
C ASP A 77 4.16 9.26 -23.66
N TYR A 78 3.54 10.44 -23.65
CA TYR A 78 3.20 11.11 -22.39
C TYR A 78 1.80 10.75 -21.90
N ARG A 79 0.79 10.72 -22.78
CA ARG A 79 -0.62 10.70 -22.33
C ARG A 79 -1.04 9.38 -21.66
N GLY A 80 -0.73 8.24 -22.25
CA GLY A 80 -1.11 6.94 -21.71
C GLY A 80 -0.44 6.60 -20.38
N PRO A 81 0.92 6.62 -20.31
CA PRO A 81 1.66 6.29 -19.10
C PRO A 81 1.38 7.24 -17.92
N THR A 82 1.16 8.53 -18.18
CA THR A 82 0.90 9.51 -17.11
C THR A 82 -0.37 9.15 -16.32
N VAL A 83 -1.46 8.76 -16.99
CA VAL A 83 -2.70 8.39 -16.30
C VAL A 83 -2.49 7.15 -15.42
N ARG A 84 -1.75 6.15 -15.91
CA ARG A 84 -1.45 4.94 -15.12
C ARG A 84 -0.60 5.26 -13.90
N VAL A 85 0.43 6.09 -14.08
CA VAL A 85 1.33 6.49 -12.99
C VAL A 85 0.59 7.29 -11.92
N ILE A 86 -0.30 8.21 -12.32
CA ILE A 86 -1.14 8.93 -11.36
C ILE A 86 -2.03 7.98 -10.56
N LEU A 87 -2.65 6.98 -11.21
CA LEU A 87 -3.48 5.98 -10.53
C LEU A 87 -2.64 5.11 -9.58
N ASN A 88 -1.44 4.70 -9.98
CA ASN A 88 -0.53 3.92 -9.14
C ASN A 88 0.01 4.72 -7.95
N ILE A 89 0.36 5.99 -8.14
CA ILE A 89 0.76 6.90 -7.05
C ILE A 89 -0.41 7.11 -6.09
N PHE A 90 -1.63 7.35 -6.60
CA PHE A 90 -2.83 7.48 -5.78
C PHE A 90 -3.09 6.22 -4.95
N ARG A 91 -2.96 5.04 -5.57
CA ARG A 91 -3.08 3.74 -4.90
C ARG A 91 -2.05 3.62 -3.77
N LEU A 92 -0.77 3.84 -4.06
CA LEU A 92 0.29 3.77 -3.06
C LEU A 92 0.11 4.81 -1.94
N THR A 93 -0.43 6.00 -2.25
CA THR A 93 -0.70 7.05 -1.27
C THR A 93 -1.78 6.61 -0.30
N CYS A 94 -2.88 6.08 -0.81
CA CYS A 94 -3.96 5.60 0.04
C CYS A 94 -3.52 4.41 0.92
N ILE A 95 -2.70 3.49 0.40
CA ILE A 95 -2.13 2.40 1.21
C ILE A 95 -1.22 2.96 2.30
N THR A 96 -0.34 3.91 1.96
CA THR A 96 0.57 4.57 2.92
C THR A 96 -0.22 5.26 4.03
N LEU A 97 -1.27 6.01 3.68
CA LEU A 97 -2.14 6.68 4.64
C LEU A 97 -2.90 5.69 5.53
N PHE A 98 -3.40 4.60 4.96
CA PHE A 98 -4.05 3.54 5.74
C PHE A 98 -3.10 2.94 6.77
N ILE A 99 -1.89 2.56 6.36
CA ILE A 99 -0.87 1.99 7.26
C ILE A 99 -0.46 3.02 8.32
N TYR A 100 -0.31 4.28 7.95
CA TYR A 100 0.01 5.35 8.89
C TYR A 100 -1.09 5.51 9.95
N PHE A 101 -2.36 5.67 9.53
CA PHE A 101 -3.47 5.85 10.45
C PHE A 101 -3.72 4.64 11.35
N ILE A 102 -3.59 3.42 10.83
CA ILE A 102 -3.78 2.22 11.66
C ILE A 102 -2.66 2.07 12.70
N VAL A 103 -1.41 2.38 12.33
CA VAL A 103 -0.27 2.31 13.26
C VAL A 103 -0.36 3.40 14.31
N GLU A 104 -0.76 4.61 13.94
CA GLU A 104 -1.00 5.71 14.89
C GLU A 104 -2.13 5.36 15.87
N LYS A 105 -3.21 4.75 15.37
CA LYS A 105 -4.33 4.27 16.19
C LYS A 105 -3.88 3.19 17.18
N ILE A 106 -3.14 2.19 16.71
CA ILE A 106 -2.59 1.10 17.54
C ILE A 106 -1.60 1.65 18.58
N SER A 107 -0.69 2.56 18.20
CA SER A 107 0.26 3.17 19.13
C SER A 107 -0.46 4.01 20.20
N GLY A 108 -1.49 4.78 19.83
CA GLY A 108 -2.30 5.54 20.80
C GLY A 108 -3.04 4.65 21.79
N GLU A 109 -3.63 3.54 21.33
CA GLU A 109 -4.39 2.62 22.17
C GLU A 109 -3.50 1.74 23.05
N LEU A 110 -2.38 1.21 22.53
CA LEU A 110 -1.53 0.25 23.25
C LEU A 110 -0.35 0.89 24.00
N GLU A 111 0.29 1.94 23.47
CA GLU A 111 1.47 2.55 24.12
C GLU A 111 1.09 3.70 25.06
N LYS A 112 0.13 4.54 24.64
CA LYS A 112 -0.21 5.77 25.37
C LYS A 112 -1.41 5.61 26.31
N SER A 113 -2.10 4.47 26.26
CA SER A 113 -3.35 4.23 27.00
C SER A 113 -4.38 5.37 26.82
N GLU A 114 -4.36 6.01 25.64
CA GLU A 114 -5.27 7.10 25.33
C GLU A 114 -6.62 6.51 24.94
N VAL A 115 -7.53 6.40 25.92
CA VAL A 115 -8.90 5.88 25.76
C VAL A 115 -9.72 6.66 24.71
N ALA A 116 -9.23 7.83 24.29
CA ALA A 116 -9.92 8.74 23.38
C ALA A 116 -9.03 9.24 22.23
N ASN A 117 -8.21 8.38 21.61
CA ASN A 117 -7.62 8.75 20.33
C ASN A 117 -8.75 9.12 19.34
N ARG A 118 -8.83 10.41 19.01
CA ARG A 118 -9.94 11.09 18.32
C ARG A 118 -10.25 10.52 16.94
N ASN A 119 -9.31 9.82 16.32
CA ASN A 119 -9.52 9.23 15.02
C ASN A 119 -10.49 8.05 15.14
N THR A 120 -11.75 8.29 14.76
CA THR A 120 -12.77 7.24 14.64
C THR A 120 -12.27 6.22 13.63
N TYR A 121 -12.56 4.93 13.83
CA TYR A 121 -12.20 3.89 12.86
C TYR A 121 -12.64 4.24 11.43
N GLY A 122 -13.74 4.98 11.25
CA GLY A 122 -14.17 5.53 9.96
C GLY A 122 -13.10 6.37 9.24
N MET A 123 -12.33 7.20 9.95
CA MET A 123 -11.22 7.97 9.35
C MET A 123 -10.05 7.07 8.98
N VAL A 124 -9.73 6.08 9.82
CA VAL A 124 -8.66 5.11 9.56
C VAL A 124 -8.96 4.30 8.29
N PHE A 125 -10.21 3.88 8.09
CA PHE A 125 -10.63 3.10 6.92
C PHE A 125 -10.94 3.95 5.68
N LEU A 126 -11.00 5.28 5.77
CA LEU A 126 -11.33 6.16 4.64
C LEU A 126 -10.41 5.95 3.42
N PRO A 127 -9.06 5.85 3.55
CA PRO A 127 -8.20 5.56 2.41
C PRO A 127 -8.49 4.20 1.76
N MET A 128 -8.93 3.21 2.54
CA MET A 128 -9.30 1.88 2.00
C MET A 128 -10.59 1.96 1.18
N TRP A 129 -11.58 2.75 1.61
CA TRP A 129 -12.78 2.99 0.80
C TRP A 129 -12.46 3.70 -0.51
N LEU A 130 -11.58 4.71 -0.48
CA LEU A 130 -11.11 5.40 -1.69
C LEU A 130 -10.36 4.45 -2.64
N LEU A 131 -9.54 3.55 -2.10
CA LEU A 131 -8.86 2.51 -2.88
C LEU A 131 -9.86 1.60 -3.58
N LEU A 132 -10.84 1.06 -2.84
CA LEU A 132 -11.85 0.17 -3.39
C LEU A 132 -12.67 0.85 -4.50
N ALA A 133 -13.04 2.12 -4.30
CA ALA A 133 -13.72 2.91 -5.32
C ALA A 133 -12.85 3.10 -6.58
N SER A 134 -11.56 3.41 -6.40
CA SER A 134 -10.62 3.55 -7.51
C SER A 134 -10.39 2.24 -8.27
N TRP A 135 -10.37 1.10 -7.57
CA TRP A 135 -10.26 -0.21 -8.17
C TRP A 135 -11.52 -0.61 -8.94
N GLY A 136 -12.71 -0.28 -8.42
CA GLY A 136 -13.95 -0.45 -9.17
C GLY A 136 -13.90 0.28 -10.52
N PHE A 137 -13.46 1.54 -10.52
CA PHE A 137 -13.29 2.31 -11.76
C PHE A 137 -12.22 1.70 -12.70
N GLN A 138 -11.10 1.26 -12.15
CA GLN A 138 -10.03 0.63 -12.93
C GLN A 138 -10.45 -0.71 -13.54
N MET A 139 -11.19 -1.53 -12.82
CA MET A 139 -11.73 -2.79 -13.33
C MET A 139 -12.65 -2.54 -14.52
N CYS A 140 -13.57 -1.57 -14.43
CA CYS A 140 -14.44 -1.20 -15.55
C CYS A 140 -13.65 -0.73 -16.79
N ARG A 141 -12.54 -0.03 -16.59
CA ARG A 141 -11.66 0.41 -17.68
C ARG A 141 -10.87 -0.77 -18.28
N ALA A 142 -10.41 -1.69 -17.46
CA ALA A 142 -9.64 -2.86 -17.90
C ALA A 142 -10.50 -3.88 -18.65
N THR A 143 -11.78 -3.99 -18.34
CA THR A 143 -12.72 -4.86 -19.09
C THR A 143 -13.15 -4.29 -20.43
N ASN A 144 -12.92 -3.00 -20.68
CA ASN A 144 -13.34 -2.31 -21.91
C ASN A 144 -12.20 -2.12 -22.94
N ASN A 145 -10.99 -2.61 -22.62
CA ASN A 145 -9.81 -2.62 -23.49
C ASN A 145 -9.44 -4.06 -23.83
#